data_AF-A0A8H6HYK7-F1
#
_entry.id   AF-A0A8H6HYK7-F1
#
_cell.length_a   1.000
_cell.length_b   1.000
_cell.length_c   1.000
_cell.angle_alpha   90.00
_cell.angle_beta   90.00
_cell.angle_gamma   90.00
#
_symmetry.space_group_name_H-M   'P 1'
#
loop_
_entity.id
_entity.type
_entity.pdbx_description
1 polymer ?
#
loop_
_entity_poly.entity_id
_entity_poly.type
_entity_poly.pdbx_seq_one_letter_code
_entity_poly.pdbx_strand_id
1 'polypeptide(L)'
;MRRSSSSVLSVFNLPLDLPDVVGFTALQHAMHGTPAMLDKEALIRELLESGASINHQNRWGSTALHQAVLRGDTLGIELLMEYGADVNIPDGNGYTVKGFYVNAGAGVNAVMEKWLLKRAGEQAPLAEKRCDKCGVTTKSLKMCAACHTVQYCSKECQKSAWSGHKQMCKAYSSVEPVTLIPYYLSGQGPSMNIPVEHVQRGLLGGMPTPDVPLSQLRNSQPPKKLPAGGKQVIVKIQISPTPLTSRRYVPMHVYTQKHDFACYLRREDCPEEWDRVYAVIKNRTLSGLKGYFVADIKSRDEFVVKISEPLAAQPW
;
A
#
# COMPACT_ATOMS: atom_id res chain seq x y z
N MET A 1 11.23 36.90 2.86
CA MET A 1 9.93 37.61 2.87
C MET A 1 8.87 36.72 2.22
N ARG A 2 8.11 35.96 3.02
CA ARG A 2 6.93 35.24 2.54
C ARG A 2 5.74 36.20 2.64
N ARG A 3 5.02 36.41 1.55
CA ARG A 3 3.84 37.28 1.53
C ARG A 3 2.80 36.70 2.49
N SER A 4 2.32 37.52 3.41
CA SER A 4 1.13 37.26 4.21
C SER A 4 -0.06 37.19 3.26
N SER A 5 -0.51 35.98 2.96
CA SER A 5 -1.85 35.74 2.40
C SER A 5 -2.78 35.62 3.60
N SER A 6 -3.39 36.73 4.01
CA SER A 6 -4.46 36.73 5.01
C SER A 6 -5.62 35.90 4.45
N SER A 7 -5.72 34.64 4.87
CA SER A 7 -6.80 33.74 4.51
C SER A 7 -8.14 34.35 4.95
N VAL A 8 -9.23 34.11 4.22
CA VAL A 8 -10.56 34.67 4.58
C VAL A 8 -10.93 34.27 6.01
N LEU A 9 -10.54 33.06 6.41
CA LEU A 9 -10.71 32.55 7.78
C LEU A 9 -9.97 33.38 8.83
N SER A 10 -8.74 33.81 8.53
CA SER A 10 -7.95 34.69 9.41
C SER A 10 -8.52 36.12 9.51
N VAL A 11 -9.15 36.61 8.44
CA VAL A 11 -9.75 37.95 8.40
C VAL A 11 -11.01 38.04 9.26
N PHE A 12 -11.83 36.98 9.27
CA PHE A 12 -13.11 36.95 9.99
C PHE A 12 -13.04 36.31 11.39
N ASN A 13 -11.87 35.81 11.81
CA ASN A 13 -11.65 35.14 13.10
C ASN A 13 -12.73 34.08 13.40
N LEU A 14 -13.10 33.30 12.38
CA LEU A 14 -14.16 32.29 12.51
C LEU A 14 -13.67 31.13 13.37
N PRO A 15 -14.51 30.57 14.27
CA PRO A 15 -14.13 29.44 15.09
C PRO A 15 -14.01 28.18 14.22
N LEU A 16 -12.78 27.75 13.92
CA LEU A 16 -12.48 26.63 13.02
C LEU A 16 -13.01 25.28 13.52
N ASP A 17 -13.00 25.10 14.83
CA ASP A 17 -13.36 23.85 15.50
C ASP A 17 -14.75 23.89 16.13
N LEU A 18 -15.59 24.86 15.77
CA LEU A 18 -16.98 24.89 16.22
C LEU A 18 -17.73 23.67 15.65
N PRO A 19 -18.18 22.72 16.50
CA PRO A 19 -18.85 21.54 16.00
C PRO A 19 -20.32 21.83 15.69
N ASP A 20 -20.86 21.15 14.68
CA ASP A 20 -22.30 21.12 14.43
C ASP A 20 -23.07 20.26 15.45
N VAL A 21 -24.38 20.08 15.22
CA VAL A 21 -25.26 19.28 16.09
C VAL A 21 -24.85 17.80 16.20
N VAL A 22 -23.99 17.31 15.31
CA VAL A 22 -23.51 15.93 15.27
C VAL A 22 -22.05 15.84 15.74
N GLY A 23 -21.39 16.97 15.97
CA GLY A 23 -20.01 17.04 16.43
C GLY A 23 -18.99 17.27 15.32
N PHE A 24 -19.41 17.51 14.07
CA PHE A 24 -18.50 17.74 12.96
C PHE A 24 -17.95 19.17 12.95
N THR A 25 -16.64 19.33 12.79
CA THR A 25 -16.00 20.62 12.50
C THR A 25 -15.95 20.92 11.00
N ALA A 26 -15.55 22.14 10.65
CA ALA A 26 -15.34 22.53 9.25
C ALA A 26 -14.36 21.60 8.51
N LEU A 27 -13.28 21.17 9.17
CA LEU A 27 -12.31 20.23 8.60
C LEU A 27 -12.94 18.88 8.27
N GLN A 28 -13.82 18.37 9.14
CA GLN A 28 -14.49 17.10 8.88
C GLN A 28 -15.54 17.24 7.77
N HIS A 29 -16.29 18.34 7.73
CA HIS A 29 -17.18 18.66 6.60
C HIS A 29 -16.44 18.76 5.26
N ALA A 30 -15.19 19.26 5.25
CA ALA A 30 -14.36 19.26 4.05
C ALA A 30 -14.06 17.85 3.51
N MET A 31 -14.15 16.79 4.34
CA MET A 31 -14.04 15.40 3.88
C MET A 31 -15.32 14.90 3.17
N HIS A 32 -16.47 15.53 3.42
CA HIS A 32 -17.78 15.15 2.90
C HIS A 32 -18.19 15.85 1.60
N GLY A 33 -17.59 17.00 1.28
CA GLY A 33 -18.03 17.87 0.18
C GLY A 33 -17.99 17.22 -1.21
N THR A 34 -19.03 17.49 -2.01
CA THR A 34 -19.05 17.17 -3.45
C THR A 34 -18.32 18.24 -4.27
N PRO A 35 -17.74 17.89 -5.44
CA PRO A 35 -16.74 18.72 -6.13
C PRO A 35 -17.31 19.92 -6.90
N ALA A 36 -18.56 20.31 -6.67
CA ALA A 36 -19.28 21.10 -7.66
C ALA A 36 -18.77 22.54 -7.82
N MET A 37 -18.17 23.17 -6.79
CA MET A 37 -17.72 24.58 -6.87
C MET A 37 -16.51 25.00 -6.01
N LEU A 38 -15.86 24.11 -5.24
CA LEU A 38 -14.72 24.46 -4.37
C LEU A 38 -13.52 23.53 -4.62
N ASP A 39 -12.32 24.12 -4.66
CA ASP A 39 -11.07 23.38 -4.61
C ASP A 39 -10.91 22.77 -3.20
N LYS A 40 -11.22 21.47 -3.11
CA LYS A 40 -11.16 20.70 -1.86
C LYS A 40 -9.76 20.70 -1.26
N GLU A 41 -8.71 20.61 -2.07
CA GLU A 41 -7.33 20.61 -1.57
C GLU A 41 -7.01 21.96 -0.92
N ALA A 42 -7.33 23.06 -1.61
CA ALA A 42 -7.11 24.40 -1.10
C ALA A 42 -7.84 24.64 0.23
N LEU A 43 -9.11 24.22 0.35
CA LEU A 43 -9.89 24.37 1.58
C LEU A 43 -9.29 23.59 2.76
N ILE A 44 -8.89 22.33 2.54
CA ILE A 44 -8.29 21.51 3.60
C ILE A 44 -6.97 22.12 4.08
N ARG A 45 -6.12 22.55 3.14
CA ARG A 45 -4.85 23.21 3.48
C ARG A 45 -5.09 24.50 4.24
N GLU A 46 -6.01 25.36 3.78
CA GLU A 46 -6.32 26.62 4.45
C GLU A 46 -6.82 26.42 5.88
N LEU A 47 -7.71 25.43 6.11
CA LEU A 47 -8.20 25.09 7.44
C LEU A 47 -7.07 24.61 8.36
N LEU A 48 -6.21 23.72 7.88
CA LEU A 48 -5.09 23.17 8.65
C LEU A 48 -4.00 24.22 8.92
N GLU A 49 -3.67 25.06 7.94
CA GLU A 49 -2.73 26.17 8.08
C GLU A 49 -3.24 27.25 9.03
N SER A 50 -4.57 27.43 9.10
CA SER A 50 -5.23 28.33 10.04
C SER A 50 -5.36 27.75 11.46
N GLY A 51 -4.94 26.50 11.67
CA GLY A 51 -4.89 25.87 13.00
C GLY A 51 -6.10 25.03 13.39
N ALA A 52 -6.93 24.58 12.43
CA ALA A 52 -8.01 23.66 12.72
C ALA A 52 -7.50 22.37 13.40
N SER A 53 -8.24 21.88 14.40
CA SER A 53 -7.90 20.68 15.14
C SER A 53 -8.01 19.43 14.27
N ILE A 54 -6.85 18.94 13.83
CA ILE A 54 -6.71 17.77 12.95
C ILE A 54 -7.25 16.47 13.56
N ASN A 55 -7.23 16.39 14.90
CA ASN A 55 -7.59 15.20 15.67
C ASN A 55 -8.93 15.33 16.41
N HIS A 56 -9.74 16.36 16.10
CA HIS A 56 -11.06 16.52 16.70
C HIS A 56 -11.94 15.29 16.48
N GLN A 57 -12.60 14.82 17.54
CA GLN A 57 -13.52 13.69 17.50
C GLN A 57 -14.96 14.20 17.52
N ASN A 58 -15.76 13.74 16.56
CA ASN A 58 -17.21 13.99 16.58
C ASN A 58 -17.91 13.13 17.65
N ARG A 59 -19.23 13.18 17.73
CA ARG A 59 -20.01 12.44 18.76
C ARG A 59 -19.86 10.91 18.69
N TRP A 60 -19.34 10.37 17.59
CA TRP A 60 -19.03 8.94 17.46
C TRP A 60 -17.54 8.63 17.66
N GLY A 61 -16.76 9.56 18.21
CA GLY A 61 -15.31 9.39 18.37
C GLY A 61 -14.52 9.48 17.05
N SER A 62 -15.16 9.78 15.93
CA SER A 62 -14.53 9.73 14.61
C SER A 62 -13.76 11.03 14.32
N THR A 63 -12.51 10.91 13.88
CA THR A 63 -11.68 12.04 13.40
C THR A 63 -11.85 12.28 11.91
N ALA A 64 -11.31 13.39 11.39
CA ALA A 64 -11.28 13.64 9.94
C ALA A 64 -10.61 12.49 9.16
N LEU A 65 -9.55 11.89 9.73
CA LEU A 65 -8.83 10.78 9.09
C LEU A 65 -9.68 9.50 9.01
N HIS A 66 -10.49 9.20 10.03
CA HIS A 66 -11.44 8.08 9.98
C HIS A 66 -12.38 8.21 8.78
N GLN A 67 -12.94 9.40 8.58
CA GLN A 67 -13.89 9.66 7.50
C GLN A 67 -13.22 9.55 6.12
N ALA A 68 -12.02 10.11 5.98
CA ALA A 68 -11.24 10.02 4.74
C ALA A 68 -10.93 8.57 4.37
N VAL A 69 -10.51 7.74 5.34
CA VAL A 69 -10.25 6.31 5.15
C VAL A 69 -11.51 5.54 4.76
N LEU A 70 -12.62 5.72 5.49
CA LEU A 70 -13.89 5.03 5.21
C LEU A 70 -14.43 5.36 3.81
N ARG A 71 -14.21 6.59 3.34
CA ARG A 71 -14.65 7.08 2.02
C ARG A 71 -13.69 6.74 0.88
N GLY A 72 -12.49 6.23 1.16
CA GLY A 72 -11.47 6.02 0.14
C GLY A 72 -10.84 7.31 -0.39
N ASP A 73 -10.94 8.41 0.37
CA ASP A 73 -10.51 9.75 -0.03
C ASP A 73 -8.99 9.93 0.07
N THR A 74 -8.27 9.38 -0.91
CA THR A 74 -6.80 9.39 -0.93
C THR A 74 -6.18 10.79 -0.86
N LEU A 75 -6.82 11.82 -1.43
CA LEU A 75 -6.39 13.21 -1.33
C LEU A 75 -6.51 13.72 0.12
N GLY A 76 -7.67 13.54 0.75
CA GLY A 76 -7.86 13.92 2.15
C GLY A 76 -6.89 13.19 3.09
N ILE A 77 -6.63 11.90 2.85
CA ILE A 77 -5.66 11.12 3.63
C ILE A 77 -4.25 11.69 3.45
N GLU A 78 -3.81 11.97 2.22
CA GLU A 78 -2.47 12.53 1.95
C GLU A 78 -2.27 13.86 2.70
N LEU A 79 -3.24 14.77 2.66
CA LEU A 79 -3.20 16.06 3.34
C LEU A 79 -3.23 15.90 4.86
N LEU A 80 -4.15 15.12 5.42
CA LEU A 80 -4.22 14.92 6.87
C LEU A 80 -2.94 14.23 7.41
N MET A 81 -2.39 13.27 6.67
CA MET A 81 -1.14 12.62 7.07
C MET A 81 0.06 13.57 6.97
N GLU A 82 0.09 14.46 5.98
CA GLU A 82 1.08 15.54 5.86
C GLU A 82 1.11 16.46 7.08
N TYR A 83 -0.06 16.85 7.57
CA TYR A 83 -0.20 17.72 8.74
C TYR A 83 -0.18 16.99 10.09
N GLY A 84 0.18 15.71 10.11
CA GLY A 84 0.44 14.99 11.36
C GLY A 84 -0.78 14.36 12.03
N ALA A 85 -1.86 14.06 11.29
CA ALA A 85 -3.04 13.37 11.85
C ALA A 85 -2.64 12.07 12.58
N ASP A 86 -3.20 11.83 13.76
CA ASP A 86 -2.92 10.63 14.55
C ASP A 86 -3.77 9.44 14.06
N VAL A 87 -3.09 8.34 13.78
CA VAL A 87 -3.69 7.09 13.29
C VAL A 87 -4.16 6.17 14.41
N ASN A 88 -3.82 6.47 15.67
CA ASN A 88 -4.07 5.61 16.83
C ASN A 88 -5.24 6.06 17.69
N ILE A 89 -5.91 7.16 17.34
CA ILE A 89 -7.12 7.62 18.04
C ILE A 89 -8.24 6.61 17.78
N PRO A 90 -8.86 6.01 18.82
CA PRO A 90 -9.99 5.11 18.65
C PRO A 90 -11.28 5.89 18.42
N ASP A 91 -12.12 5.41 17.51
CA ASP A 91 -13.51 5.85 17.42
C ASP A 91 -14.36 5.32 18.59
N GLY A 92 -15.66 5.65 18.59
CA GLY A 92 -16.60 5.24 19.63
C GLY A 92 -16.82 3.72 19.72
N ASN A 93 -16.37 2.94 18.73
CA ASN A 93 -16.39 1.48 18.74
C ASN A 93 -15.01 0.89 19.11
N GLY A 94 -14.01 1.73 19.40
CA GLY A 94 -12.64 1.31 19.72
C GLY A 94 -11.76 1.05 18.49
N TYR A 95 -12.23 1.33 17.27
CA TYR A 95 -11.43 1.14 16.06
C TYR A 95 -10.52 2.33 15.82
N THR A 96 -9.23 2.08 15.63
CA THR A 96 -8.26 3.10 15.22
C THR A 96 -8.04 3.04 13.72
N VAL A 97 -7.75 4.17 13.07
CA VAL A 97 -7.41 4.19 11.62
C VAL A 97 -6.31 3.17 11.32
N LYS A 98 -5.26 3.09 12.15
CA LYS A 98 -4.18 2.11 12.01
C LYS A 98 -4.69 0.65 11.98
N GLY A 99 -5.72 0.34 12.78
CA GLY A 99 -6.29 -1.00 12.89
C GLY A 99 -7.16 -1.43 11.71
N PHE A 100 -7.79 -0.50 10.98
CA PHE A 100 -8.73 -0.85 9.91
C PHE A 100 -8.41 -0.29 8.52
N TYR A 101 -7.45 0.64 8.36
CA TYR A 101 -7.17 1.22 7.04
C TYR A 101 -6.82 0.16 5.98
N VAL A 102 -6.20 -0.95 6.41
CA VAL A 102 -5.86 -2.10 5.58
C VAL A 102 -7.06 -2.67 4.81
N ASN A 103 -8.27 -2.48 5.36
CA ASN A 103 -9.55 -2.92 4.83
C ASN A 103 -10.22 -1.88 3.91
N ALA A 104 -9.69 -0.65 3.82
CA ALA A 104 -10.35 0.47 3.15
C ALA A 104 -10.15 0.49 1.63
N GLY A 105 -9.09 -0.14 1.11
CA GLY A 105 -8.84 -0.29 -0.32
C GLY A 105 -7.37 -0.04 -0.72
N ALA A 106 -6.96 -0.48 -1.91
CA ALA A 106 -5.58 -0.43 -2.38
C ALA A 106 -4.98 0.98 -2.41
N GLY A 107 -5.77 1.97 -2.86
CA GLY A 107 -5.35 3.38 -2.88
C GLY A 107 -5.09 3.93 -1.47
N VAL A 108 -6.03 3.70 -0.55
CA VAL A 108 -5.89 4.09 0.87
C VAL A 108 -4.68 3.42 1.51
N ASN A 109 -4.52 2.12 1.29
CA ASN A 109 -3.39 1.34 1.79
C ASN A 109 -2.06 1.92 1.35
N ALA A 110 -1.91 2.21 0.06
CA ALA A 110 -0.67 2.77 -0.47
C ALA A 110 -0.33 4.14 0.15
N VAL A 111 -1.31 5.03 0.29
CA VAL A 111 -1.10 6.35 0.89
C VAL A 111 -0.77 6.24 2.38
N MET A 112 -1.54 5.45 3.13
CA MET A 112 -1.30 5.24 4.56
C MET A 112 0.07 4.62 4.82
N GLU A 113 0.43 3.56 4.07
CA GLU A 113 1.74 2.91 4.22
C GLU A 113 2.90 3.84 3.87
N LYS A 114 2.78 4.61 2.78
CA LYS A 114 3.76 5.64 2.40
C LYS A 114 4.04 6.60 3.56
N TRP A 115 3.00 7.12 4.19
CA TRP A 115 3.17 8.10 5.29
C TRP A 115 3.62 7.47 6.61
N LEU A 116 3.15 6.26 6.93
CA LEU A 116 3.60 5.55 8.13
C LEU A 116 5.10 5.22 8.05
N LEU A 117 5.57 4.76 6.89
CA LEU A 117 7.01 4.56 6.63
C LEU A 117 7.79 5.87 6.76
N LYS A 118 7.29 6.94 6.11
CA LYS A 118 7.91 8.27 6.18
C LYS A 118 8.04 8.78 7.62
N ARG A 119 7.02 8.58 8.46
CA ARG A 119 7.04 8.96 9.89
C ARG A 119 7.95 8.08 10.74
N ALA A 120 8.10 6.80 10.39
CA ALA A 120 9.05 5.90 11.04
C ALA A 120 10.53 6.19 10.69
N GLY A 121 10.79 7.11 9.75
CA GLY A 121 12.13 7.34 9.22
C GLY A 121 12.63 6.22 8.30
N GLU A 122 11.75 5.27 7.97
CA GLU A 122 12.04 4.14 7.09
C GLU A 122 11.66 4.50 5.66
N GLN A 123 12.62 4.58 4.75
CA GLN A 123 12.33 4.73 3.33
C GLN A 123 12.39 3.33 2.69
N ALA A 124 11.21 2.71 2.53
CA ALA A 124 11.15 1.41 1.87
C ALA A 124 11.67 1.51 0.43
N PRO A 125 12.42 0.51 -0.06
CA PRO A 125 12.84 0.46 -1.45
C PRO A 125 11.67 0.62 -2.41
N LEU A 126 11.88 1.41 -3.48
CA LEU A 126 10.86 1.69 -4.51
C LEU A 126 9.59 2.40 -4.01
N ALA A 127 9.66 3.14 -2.91
CA ALA A 127 8.52 3.93 -2.40
C ALA A 127 8.01 4.99 -3.40
N GLU A 128 8.86 5.49 -4.28
CA GLU A 128 8.50 6.48 -5.29
C GLU A 128 8.98 6.06 -6.68
N LYS A 129 8.14 6.27 -7.70
CA LYS A 129 8.51 6.09 -9.12
C LYS A 129 9.32 7.28 -9.62
N ARG A 130 10.55 7.42 -9.15
CA ARG A 130 11.48 8.47 -9.56
C ARG A 130 12.88 7.92 -9.76
N CYS A 131 13.69 8.65 -10.51
CA CYS A 131 15.13 8.39 -10.55
C CYS A 131 15.76 8.71 -9.18
N ASP A 132 16.46 7.77 -8.57
CA ASP A 132 17.12 7.95 -7.26
C ASP A 132 18.27 8.97 -7.29
N LYS A 133 18.75 9.34 -8.49
CA LYS A 133 19.79 10.38 -8.63
C LYS A 133 19.24 11.79 -8.84
N CYS A 134 18.31 11.95 -9.78
CA CYS A 134 17.85 13.28 -10.23
C CYS A 134 16.38 13.56 -9.92
N GLY A 135 15.64 12.60 -9.34
CA GLY A 135 14.25 12.77 -8.94
C GLY A 135 13.24 12.79 -10.10
N VAL A 136 13.66 12.62 -11.36
CA VAL A 136 12.72 12.66 -12.49
C VAL A 136 11.72 11.51 -12.43
N THR A 137 10.43 11.83 -12.60
CA THR A 137 9.30 10.87 -12.56
C THR A 137 8.71 10.58 -13.93
N THR A 138 9.00 11.41 -14.95
CA THR A 138 8.37 11.36 -16.27
C THR A 138 9.05 10.41 -17.27
N LYS A 139 10.28 9.97 -16.98
CA LYS A 139 11.05 9.09 -17.88
C LYS A 139 10.85 7.62 -17.52
N SER A 140 10.98 6.74 -18.50
CA SER A 140 11.06 5.30 -18.26
C SER A 140 12.29 4.99 -17.39
N LEU A 141 12.06 4.43 -16.22
CA LEU A 141 13.08 4.13 -15.22
C LEU A 141 13.58 2.69 -15.37
N LYS A 142 14.89 2.51 -15.30
CA LYS A 142 15.54 1.19 -15.31
C LYS A 142 16.07 0.86 -13.93
N MET A 143 15.81 -0.36 -13.46
CA MET A 143 16.28 -0.84 -12.17
C MET A 143 17.79 -1.15 -12.22
N CYS A 144 18.47 -0.95 -11.09
CA CYS A 144 19.85 -1.40 -10.94
C CYS A 144 19.91 -2.93 -11.09
N ALA A 145 20.72 -3.41 -12.04
CA ALA A 145 20.85 -4.85 -12.34
C ALA A 145 21.44 -5.69 -11.18
N ALA A 146 22.07 -5.04 -10.19
CA ALA A 146 22.69 -5.72 -9.06
C ALA A 146 21.76 -5.88 -7.86
N CYS A 147 21.05 -4.81 -7.44
CA CYS A 147 20.21 -4.85 -6.24
C CYS A 147 18.70 -4.83 -6.53
N HIS A 148 18.27 -4.32 -7.70
CA HIS A 148 16.85 -4.17 -8.08
C HIS A 148 15.97 -3.37 -7.09
N THR A 149 16.57 -2.61 -6.18
CA THR A 149 15.86 -1.79 -5.18
C THR A 149 15.86 -0.30 -5.51
N VAL A 150 16.59 0.09 -6.55
CA VAL A 150 16.88 1.48 -6.94
C VAL A 150 16.68 1.63 -8.46
N GLN A 151 16.15 2.77 -8.90
CA GLN A 151 15.84 3.05 -10.29
C GLN A 151 16.54 4.30 -10.82
N TYR A 152 16.94 4.25 -12.09
CA TYR A 152 17.62 5.36 -12.76
C TYR A 152 16.96 5.65 -14.11
N CYS A 153 16.85 6.93 -14.46
CA CYS A 153 16.33 7.34 -15.77
C CYS A 153 17.36 7.18 -16.89
N SER A 154 18.65 7.03 -16.57
CA SER A 154 19.73 6.88 -17.54
C SER A 154 20.98 6.23 -16.94
N LYS A 155 21.89 5.74 -17.80
CA LYS A 155 23.18 5.16 -17.36
C LYS A 155 24.07 6.20 -16.68
N GLU A 156 23.96 7.46 -17.07
CA GLU A 156 24.71 8.59 -16.53
C GLU A 156 24.25 8.90 -15.09
N CYS A 157 22.94 8.87 -14.84
CA CYS A 157 22.39 8.98 -13.49
C CYS A 157 22.88 7.84 -12.59
N GLN A 158 22.91 6.60 -13.11
CA GLN A 158 23.43 5.46 -12.35
C GLN A 158 24.92 5.63 -12.03
N LYS A 159 25.76 6.00 -13.02
CA LYS A 159 27.20 6.20 -12.83
C LYS A 159 27.51 7.30 -11.81
N SER A 160 26.81 8.44 -11.90
CA SER A 160 27.01 9.56 -10.98
C SER A 160 26.50 9.28 -9.56
N ALA A 161 25.52 8.38 -9.39
CA ALA A 161 25.06 7.92 -8.08
C ALA A 161 25.91 6.77 -7.51
N TRP A 162 26.74 6.12 -8.32
CA TRP A 162 27.36 4.84 -7.99
C TRP A 162 28.27 4.89 -6.76
N SER A 163 28.96 6.01 -6.51
CA SER A 163 29.86 6.15 -5.36
C SER A 163 29.16 5.99 -4.01
N GLY A 164 27.94 6.52 -3.87
CA GLY A 164 27.10 6.33 -2.69
C GLY A 164 26.30 5.02 -2.77
N HIS A 165 25.69 4.75 -3.92
CA HIS A 165 24.85 3.58 -4.11
C HIS A 165 25.60 2.26 -3.89
N LYS A 166 26.86 2.13 -4.32
CA LYS A 166 27.64 0.88 -4.18
C LYS A 166 27.81 0.41 -2.74
N GLN A 167 27.81 1.34 -1.77
CA GLN A 167 27.91 1.02 -0.34
C GLN A 167 26.65 0.35 0.19
N MET A 168 25.50 0.65 -0.44
CA MET A 168 24.17 0.16 -0.07
C MET A 168 23.65 -0.92 -1.03
N CYS A 169 24.29 -1.05 -2.20
CA CYS A 169 23.93 -1.97 -3.27
C CYS A 169 24.31 -3.40 -2.89
N LYS A 170 23.45 -4.07 -2.12
CA LYS A 170 23.58 -5.49 -1.84
C LYS A 170 23.22 -6.29 -3.09
N ALA A 171 24.18 -7.06 -3.60
CA ALA A 171 23.97 -7.91 -4.75
C ALA A 171 22.86 -8.92 -4.45
N TYR A 172 21.95 -9.07 -5.40
CA TYR A 172 20.78 -9.94 -5.32
C TYR A 172 21.19 -11.39 -4.94
N SER A 173 22.39 -11.87 -5.26
CA SER A 173 22.88 -13.21 -4.88
C SER A 173 23.23 -13.41 -3.39
N SER A 174 23.39 -12.35 -2.59
CA SER A 174 23.92 -12.40 -1.21
C SER A 174 22.85 -12.42 -0.10
N VAL A 175 21.57 -12.41 -0.49
CA VAL A 175 20.42 -12.27 0.39
C VAL A 175 19.72 -13.61 0.49
N GLU A 176 19.50 -14.17 1.70
CA GLU A 176 18.84 -15.47 1.95
C GLU A 176 17.60 -15.66 1.05
N PRO A 177 17.76 -16.31 -0.11
CA PRO A 177 16.65 -16.51 -1.02
C PRO A 177 15.80 -17.65 -0.47
N VAL A 178 14.50 -17.57 -0.69
CA VAL A 178 13.58 -18.65 -0.36
C VAL A 178 13.08 -19.24 -1.66
N THR A 179 13.40 -20.51 -1.90
CA THR A 179 12.90 -21.26 -3.04
C THR A 179 11.52 -21.79 -2.70
N LEU A 180 10.54 -21.49 -3.55
CA LEU A 180 9.15 -21.84 -3.33
C LEU A 180 8.62 -22.65 -4.50
N ILE A 181 7.66 -23.53 -4.20
CA ILE A 181 7.02 -24.42 -5.17
C ILE A 181 5.63 -23.84 -5.52
N PRO A 182 5.43 -23.34 -6.75
CA PRO A 182 4.12 -22.90 -7.23
C PRO A 182 3.12 -24.05 -7.32
N TYR A 183 1.95 -23.86 -6.73
CA TYR A 183 0.78 -24.71 -6.95
C TYR A 183 -0.22 -24.01 -7.89
N TYR A 184 -0.66 -24.71 -8.93
CA TYR A 184 -1.66 -24.22 -9.88
C TYR A 184 -2.91 -25.10 -9.79
N LEU A 185 -4.08 -24.48 -9.61
CA LEU A 185 -5.34 -25.20 -9.54
C LEU A 185 -5.68 -25.81 -10.90
N SER A 186 -5.72 -27.14 -10.97
CA SER A 186 -6.15 -27.89 -12.14
C SER A 186 -7.68 -27.98 -12.15
N GLY A 187 -8.34 -27.00 -12.76
CA GLY A 187 -9.76 -27.05 -13.12
C GLY A 187 -10.75 -27.14 -11.95
N GLN A 188 -11.23 -25.99 -11.47
CA GLN A 188 -12.60 -25.77 -10.99
C GLN A 188 -12.78 -24.28 -10.61
N GLY A 189 -13.69 -23.59 -11.31
CA GLY A 189 -14.16 -22.24 -11.01
C GLY A 189 -13.14 -21.10 -11.17
N PRO A 190 -13.60 -19.84 -11.27
CA PRO A 190 -12.74 -18.71 -10.98
C PRO A 190 -12.27 -18.89 -9.53
N SER A 191 -10.99 -19.16 -9.33
CA SER A 191 -10.38 -18.93 -8.03
C SER A 191 -10.74 -17.50 -7.68
N MET A 192 -11.44 -17.32 -6.56
CA MET A 192 -11.90 -16.03 -6.09
C MET A 192 -10.68 -15.18 -5.76
N ASN A 193 -10.03 -14.61 -6.78
CA ASN A 193 -9.13 -13.46 -6.69
C ASN A 193 -9.95 -12.24 -6.35
N ILE A 194 -10.76 -12.37 -5.30
CA ILE A 194 -11.42 -11.26 -4.68
C ILE A 194 -10.28 -10.56 -3.93
N PRO A 195 -9.97 -9.30 -4.28
CA PRO A 195 -9.05 -8.51 -3.50
C PRO A 195 -9.42 -8.61 -2.01
N VAL A 196 -8.44 -8.74 -1.11
CA VAL A 196 -8.71 -8.85 0.34
C VAL A 196 -9.65 -7.74 0.83
N GLU A 197 -9.51 -6.55 0.25
CA GLU A 197 -10.39 -5.41 0.51
C GLU A 197 -11.85 -5.67 0.13
N HIS A 198 -12.16 -6.42 -0.93
CA HIS A 198 -13.53 -6.77 -1.31
C HIS A 198 -14.12 -7.82 -0.38
N VAL A 199 -13.33 -8.83 0.01
CA VAL A 199 -13.74 -9.80 1.03
C VAL A 199 -14.07 -9.05 2.33
N GLN A 200 -13.21 -8.13 2.75
CA GLN A 200 -13.36 -7.41 4.01
C GLN A 200 -14.48 -6.35 3.98
N ARG A 201 -14.58 -5.53 2.92
CA ARG A 201 -15.65 -4.52 2.78
C ARG A 201 -17.03 -5.19 2.66
N GLY A 202 -17.10 -6.31 1.94
CA GLY A 202 -18.32 -7.11 1.80
C GLY A 202 -18.72 -7.85 3.07
N LEU A 203 -17.78 -8.52 3.76
CA LEU A 203 -18.09 -9.28 4.99
C LEU A 203 -18.29 -8.42 6.24
N LEU A 204 -17.57 -7.30 6.40
CA LEU A 204 -17.47 -6.60 7.69
C LEU A 204 -18.17 -5.23 7.74
N GLY A 205 -18.70 -4.68 6.64
CA GLY A 205 -19.13 -3.27 6.67
C GLY A 205 -20.22 -2.82 5.70
N GLY A 206 -20.79 -3.68 4.86
CA GLY A 206 -21.86 -3.29 3.92
C GLY A 206 -21.48 -2.12 2.99
N MET A 207 -20.18 -1.81 2.87
CA MET A 207 -19.70 -0.71 2.04
C MET A 207 -19.69 -1.16 0.59
N PRO A 208 -20.23 -0.36 -0.36
CA PRO A 208 -20.14 -0.66 -1.77
C PRO A 208 -18.68 -0.91 -2.17
N THR A 209 -18.42 -2.05 -2.80
CA THR A 209 -17.15 -2.32 -3.47
C THR A 209 -17.32 -1.95 -4.94
N PRO A 210 -16.33 -1.30 -5.58
CA PRO A 210 -16.31 -1.16 -7.04
C PRO A 210 -16.43 -2.54 -7.69
N ASP A 211 -16.88 -2.64 -8.94
CA ASP A 211 -16.84 -3.93 -9.64
C ASP A 211 -15.39 -4.35 -9.89
N VAL A 212 -15.05 -5.61 -9.59
CA VAL A 212 -13.75 -6.19 -9.96
C VAL A 212 -13.77 -6.42 -11.47
N PRO A 213 -12.86 -5.83 -12.26
CA PRO A 213 -12.74 -6.18 -13.66
C PRO A 213 -12.50 -7.69 -13.81
N LEU A 214 -13.21 -8.35 -14.73
CA LEU A 214 -13.04 -9.80 -15.00
C LEU A 214 -11.57 -10.19 -15.27
N SER A 215 -10.75 -9.25 -15.74
CA SER A 215 -9.31 -9.43 -15.95
C SER A 215 -8.51 -9.69 -14.66
N GLN A 216 -9.00 -9.27 -13.50
CA GLN A 216 -8.40 -9.52 -12.19
C GLN A 216 -8.85 -10.87 -11.58
N LEU A 217 -9.99 -11.41 -12.04
CA LEU A 217 -10.53 -12.71 -11.62
C LEU A 217 -9.87 -13.92 -12.33
N ARG A 218 -8.65 -13.76 -12.85
CA ARG A 218 -7.94 -14.81 -13.59
C ARG A 218 -7.40 -15.89 -12.68
N ASN A 219 -7.62 -17.16 -13.04
CA ASN A 219 -7.07 -18.30 -12.32
C ASN A 219 -5.53 -18.29 -12.26
N SER A 220 -4.99 -19.03 -11.28
CA SER A 220 -3.56 -19.35 -11.23
C SER A 220 -3.09 -19.84 -12.59
N GLN A 221 -2.10 -19.17 -13.17
CA GLN A 221 -1.55 -19.53 -14.47
C GLN A 221 -0.01 -19.50 -14.43
N PRO A 222 0.63 -20.50 -15.05
CA PRO A 222 2.07 -20.54 -15.17
C PRO A 222 2.57 -19.38 -16.05
N PRO A 223 3.85 -19.01 -15.92
CA PRO A 223 4.43 -17.92 -16.70
C PRO A 223 4.40 -18.24 -18.20
N LYS A 224 3.76 -17.38 -19.01
CA LYS A 224 3.51 -17.66 -20.45
C LYS A 224 4.76 -17.70 -21.32
N LYS A 225 5.84 -16.99 -20.94
CA LYS A 225 7.11 -16.88 -21.69
C LYS A 225 8.28 -16.65 -20.72
N LEU A 226 9.04 -17.69 -20.41
CA LEU A 226 10.26 -17.61 -19.60
C LEU A 226 11.50 -17.57 -20.52
N PRO A 227 12.36 -16.55 -20.42
CA PRO A 227 13.67 -16.55 -21.08
C PRO A 227 14.57 -17.68 -20.55
N ALA A 228 15.55 -18.11 -21.34
CA ALA A 228 16.62 -18.99 -20.86
C ALA A 228 17.37 -18.29 -19.71
N GLY A 229 17.29 -18.86 -18.50
CA GLY A 229 17.81 -18.26 -17.26
C GLY A 229 16.75 -17.70 -16.30
N GLY A 230 15.47 -17.78 -16.66
CA GLY A 230 14.35 -17.32 -15.83
C GLY A 230 13.96 -15.86 -16.08
N LYS A 231 12.92 -15.40 -15.38
CA LYS A 231 12.41 -14.02 -15.45
C LYS A 231 12.31 -13.44 -14.05
N GLN A 232 12.98 -12.32 -13.83
CA GLN A 232 12.79 -11.56 -12.61
C GLN A 232 11.56 -10.65 -12.72
N VAL A 233 10.75 -10.64 -11.66
CA VAL A 233 9.52 -9.86 -11.57
C VAL A 233 9.31 -9.38 -10.14
N ILE A 234 8.46 -8.36 -9.96
CA ILE A 234 7.89 -8.03 -8.65
C ILE A 234 6.61 -8.85 -8.50
N VAL A 235 6.53 -9.60 -7.41
CA VAL A 235 5.33 -10.35 -7.01
C VAL A 235 4.73 -9.74 -5.76
N LYS A 236 3.41 -9.80 -5.69
CA LYS A 236 2.64 -9.57 -4.49
C LYS A 236 2.32 -10.93 -3.88
N ILE A 237 2.72 -11.14 -2.63
CA ILE A 237 2.39 -12.33 -1.85
C ILE A 237 1.36 -11.92 -0.82
N GLN A 238 0.21 -12.60 -0.82
CA GLN A 238 -0.95 -12.27 -0.02
C GLN A 238 -1.33 -13.46 0.86
N ILE A 239 -1.44 -13.22 2.15
CA ILE A 239 -2.00 -14.15 3.12
C ILE A 239 -3.52 -14.07 2.99
N SER A 240 -4.12 -15.17 2.59
CA SER A 240 -5.57 -15.27 2.48
C SER A 240 -6.22 -15.16 3.87
N PRO A 241 -7.22 -14.29 4.08
CA PRO A 241 -7.89 -14.14 5.35
C PRO A 241 -8.66 -15.43 5.64
N THR A 242 -8.29 -16.12 6.72
CA THR A 242 -9.00 -17.31 7.20
C THR A 242 -10.33 -16.88 7.83
N PRO A 243 -11.46 -17.52 7.50
CA PRO A 243 -12.64 -17.45 8.36
C PRO A 243 -12.27 -17.98 9.74
N LEU A 244 -12.77 -17.34 10.81
CA LEU A 244 -12.53 -17.70 12.22
C LEU A 244 -12.80 -19.18 12.55
N THR A 245 -13.55 -19.88 11.69
CA THR A 245 -13.98 -21.27 11.85
C THR A 245 -13.02 -22.31 11.23
N SER A 246 -12.04 -21.89 10.43
CA SER A 246 -11.12 -22.81 9.73
C SER A 246 -9.83 -23.04 10.52
N ARG A 247 -9.58 -24.28 10.96
CA ARG A 247 -8.27 -24.75 11.45
C ARG A 247 -7.28 -25.11 10.33
N ARG A 248 -7.65 -24.96 9.06
CA ARG A 248 -6.76 -25.24 7.92
C ARG A 248 -6.07 -23.95 7.47
N TYR A 249 -4.74 -24.02 7.31
CA TYR A 249 -3.98 -22.97 6.64
C TYR A 249 -4.50 -22.80 5.21
N VAL A 250 -4.89 -21.57 4.87
CA VAL A 250 -5.26 -21.22 3.49
C VAL A 250 -3.97 -20.92 2.73
N PRO A 251 -3.79 -21.43 1.50
CA PRO A 251 -2.62 -21.14 0.70
C PRO A 251 -2.37 -19.63 0.55
N MET A 252 -1.10 -19.22 0.58
CA MET A 252 -0.74 -17.84 0.21
C MET A 252 -0.89 -17.69 -1.30
N HIS A 253 -1.38 -16.54 -1.74
CA HIS A 253 -1.56 -16.24 -3.16
C HIS A 253 -0.43 -15.34 -3.65
N VAL A 254 0.15 -15.68 -4.81
CA VAL A 254 1.28 -14.97 -5.42
C VAL A 254 0.89 -14.52 -6.81
N TYR A 255 1.05 -13.23 -7.12
CA TYR A 255 0.73 -12.73 -8.46
C TYR A 255 1.54 -11.47 -8.82
N THR A 256 1.62 -11.22 -10.12
CA THR A 256 2.27 -10.05 -10.74
C THR A 256 1.25 -8.98 -11.12
N GLN A 257 1.71 -7.75 -11.38
CA GLN A 257 0.82 -6.63 -11.73
C GLN A 257 -0.05 -6.88 -12.94
N LYS A 258 0.52 -7.52 -13.96
CA LYS A 258 -0.20 -7.82 -15.20
C LYS A 258 -0.97 -9.14 -15.10
N HIS A 259 -0.92 -9.79 -13.94
CA HIS A 259 -1.37 -11.16 -13.72
C HIS A 259 -0.83 -12.10 -14.81
N ASP A 260 0.37 -11.88 -15.37
CA ASP A 260 0.99 -12.77 -16.36
C ASP A 260 1.67 -13.99 -15.71
N PHE A 261 1.76 -13.97 -14.38
CA PHE A 261 2.11 -15.06 -13.49
C PHE A 261 1.23 -14.96 -12.23
N ALA A 262 0.58 -16.07 -11.85
CA ALA A 262 -0.18 -16.21 -10.62
C ALA A 262 -0.19 -17.67 -10.14
N CYS A 263 0.09 -17.91 -8.86
CA CYS A 263 0.11 -19.24 -8.25
C CYS A 263 -0.26 -19.21 -6.76
N TYR A 264 -0.44 -20.38 -6.17
CA TYR A 264 -0.61 -20.55 -4.73
C TYR A 264 0.61 -21.20 -4.10
N LEU A 265 0.82 -20.92 -2.82
CA LEU A 265 1.83 -21.56 -1.98
C LEU A 265 1.13 -22.36 -0.90
N ARG A 266 1.25 -23.67 -0.96
CA ARG A 266 0.77 -24.56 0.09
C ARG A 266 1.92 -24.83 1.05
N ARG A 267 1.62 -24.79 2.35
CA ARG A 267 2.62 -25.08 3.40
C ARG A 267 3.16 -26.50 3.30
N GLU A 268 2.35 -27.44 2.83
CA GLU A 268 2.74 -28.85 2.65
C GLU A 268 3.83 -29.08 1.58
N ASP A 269 3.96 -28.18 0.60
CA ASP A 269 4.95 -28.32 -0.48
C ASP A 269 6.36 -27.85 -0.04
N CYS A 270 6.43 -26.86 0.85
CA CYS A 270 7.70 -26.24 1.29
C CYS A 270 7.53 -25.57 2.67
N PRO A 271 7.41 -26.35 3.77
CA PRO A 271 6.93 -25.84 5.06
C PRO A 271 7.85 -24.80 5.70
N GLU A 272 9.17 -25.02 5.69
CA GLU A 272 10.13 -24.10 6.32
C GLU A 272 10.19 -22.77 5.58
N GLU A 273 10.26 -22.83 4.24
CA GLU A 273 10.25 -21.68 3.35
C GLU A 273 8.94 -20.90 3.43
N TRP A 274 7.81 -21.61 3.46
CA TRP A 274 6.49 -21.02 3.61
C TRP A 274 6.37 -20.28 4.95
N ASP A 275 6.81 -20.89 6.05
CA ASP A 275 6.76 -20.31 7.40
C ASP A 275 7.63 -19.04 7.49
N ARG A 276 8.81 -19.04 6.85
CA ARG A 276 9.67 -17.85 6.77
C ARG A 276 9.02 -16.70 6.00
N VAL A 277 8.41 -16.98 4.85
CA VAL A 277 7.68 -15.96 4.06
C VAL A 277 6.49 -15.43 4.86
N TYR A 278 5.73 -16.32 5.50
CA TYR A 278 4.59 -15.96 6.34
C TYR A 278 5.01 -15.05 7.50
N ALA A 279 6.07 -15.41 8.22
CA ALA A 279 6.59 -14.62 9.34
C ALA A 279 7.08 -13.23 8.88
N VAL A 280 7.77 -13.14 7.73
CA VAL A 280 8.18 -11.85 7.17
C VAL A 280 6.96 -10.99 6.83
N ILE A 281 5.95 -11.55 6.16
CA ILE A 281 4.74 -10.77 5.84
C ILE A 281 4.06 -10.32 7.13
N LYS A 282 3.87 -11.22 8.10
CA LYS A 282 3.18 -10.90 9.36
C LYS A 282 3.88 -9.85 10.20
N ASN A 283 5.21 -9.93 10.29
CA ASN A 283 5.97 -9.16 11.27
C ASN A 283 6.69 -7.95 10.67
N ARG A 284 6.91 -7.93 9.36
CA ARG A 284 7.75 -6.92 8.68
C ARG A 284 7.04 -6.13 7.60
N THR A 285 5.78 -6.43 7.29
CA THR A 285 4.97 -5.56 6.43
C THR A 285 3.92 -4.87 7.28
N LEU A 286 3.61 -3.61 6.93
CA LEU A 286 2.72 -2.78 7.75
C LEU A 286 1.32 -3.37 7.93
N SER A 287 0.82 -4.08 6.91
CA SER A 287 -0.50 -4.70 6.97
C SER A 287 -0.52 -6.08 7.64
N GLY A 288 0.63 -6.76 7.76
CA GLY A 288 0.69 -8.15 8.22
C GLY A 288 -0.08 -9.15 7.33
N LEU A 289 -0.54 -8.75 6.15
CA LEU A 289 -1.44 -9.52 5.29
C LEU A 289 -0.91 -9.68 3.87
N LYS A 290 -0.06 -8.77 3.42
CA LYS A 290 0.55 -8.82 2.09
C LYS A 290 1.94 -8.19 2.11
N GLY A 291 2.78 -8.61 1.18
CA GLY A 291 4.08 -8.02 0.94
C GLY A 291 4.42 -8.02 -0.55
N TYR A 292 5.24 -7.07 -0.95
CA TYR A 292 5.77 -6.97 -2.31
C TYR A 292 7.23 -7.41 -2.28
N PHE A 293 7.59 -8.33 -3.16
CA PHE A 293 8.91 -8.92 -3.16
C PHE A 293 9.42 -9.01 -4.59
N VAL A 294 10.73 -8.87 -4.75
CA VAL A 294 11.37 -9.25 -6.00
C VAL A 294 11.49 -10.78 -6.00
N ALA A 295 11.15 -11.38 -7.14
CA ALA A 295 11.20 -12.82 -7.33
C ALA A 295 11.84 -13.18 -8.67
N ASP A 296 12.65 -14.23 -8.68
CA ASP A 296 13.15 -14.86 -9.90
C ASP A 296 12.30 -16.10 -10.20
N ILE A 297 11.48 -16.03 -11.24
CA ILE A 297 10.74 -17.18 -11.74
C ILE A 297 11.73 -18.00 -12.58
N LYS A 298 12.15 -19.17 -12.06
CA LYS A 298 13.15 -20.04 -12.71
C LYS A 298 12.49 -21.00 -13.69
N SER A 299 11.38 -21.61 -13.27
CA SER A 299 10.65 -22.58 -14.06
C SER A 299 9.15 -22.50 -13.75
N ARG A 300 8.37 -23.45 -14.28
CA ARG A 300 6.96 -23.63 -13.91
C ARG A 300 6.81 -23.98 -12.43
N ASP A 301 7.76 -24.77 -11.90
CA ASP A 301 7.65 -25.46 -10.61
C ASP A 301 8.61 -24.89 -9.57
N GLU A 302 9.36 -23.85 -9.93
CA GLU A 302 10.33 -23.21 -9.04
C GLU A 302 10.37 -21.69 -9.27
N PHE A 303 10.20 -20.95 -8.19
CA PHE A 303 10.55 -19.53 -8.16
C PHE A 303 11.20 -19.17 -6.83
N VAL A 304 12.09 -18.19 -6.89
CA VAL A 304 12.91 -17.78 -5.75
C VAL A 304 12.50 -16.38 -5.33
N VAL A 305 12.10 -16.23 -4.07
CA VAL A 305 11.67 -14.95 -3.49
C VAL A 305 12.72 -14.45 -2.51
N LYS A 306 12.93 -13.14 -2.49
CA LYS A 306 13.76 -12.49 -1.47
C LYS A 306 12.91 -11.85 -0.41
N ILE A 307 12.99 -12.36 0.80
CA ILE A 307 12.15 -11.93 1.92
C ILE A 307 12.85 -10.99 2.91
N SER A 308 14.16 -10.73 2.74
CA SER A 308 14.92 -9.91 3.69
C SER A 308 14.51 -8.44 3.71
N GLU A 309 14.00 -7.90 2.60
CA GLU A 309 13.64 -6.50 2.42
C GLU A 309 12.35 -6.44 1.61
N PRO A 310 11.18 -6.44 2.27
CA PRO A 310 9.91 -6.18 1.60
C PRO A 310 9.95 -4.82 0.90
N LEU A 311 9.43 -4.77 -0.32
CA LEU A 311 9.30 -3.53 -1.08
C LEU A 311 8.14 -2.68 -0.56
N ALA A 312 8.18 -1.38 -0.83
CA ALA A 312 7.05 -0.50 -0.60
C ALA A 312 5.78 -1.00 -1.29
N ALA A 313 4.61 -0.72 -0.69
CA ALA A 313 3.33 -1.03 -1.31
C ALA A 313 3.25 -0.46 -2.73
N GLN A 314 2.95 -1.33 -3.68
CA GLN A 314 2.75 -0.94 -5.06
C GLN A 314 1.24 -0.76 -5.32
N PRO A 315 0.80 0.32 -6.00
CA PRO A 315 -0.60 0.72 -6.09
C PRO A 315 -1.41 -0.09 -7.12
N TRP A 316 -1.30 -1.42 -7.09
CA TRP A 316 -1.97 -2.34 -8.01
C TRP A 316 -2.51 -3.61 -7.35
#